data_AF-A0A644W3R5-F1
#
_entry.id   AF-A0A644W3R5-F1
#
_cell.length_a   1.000
_cell.length_b   1.000
_cell.length_c   1.000
_cell.angle_alpha   90.00
_cell.angle_beta   90.00
_cell.angle_gamma   90.00
#
_symmetry.space_group_name_H-M   'P 1'
#
loop_
_entity.id
_entity.type
_entity.pdbx_description
1 polymer ?
#
loop_
_entity_poly.entity_id
_entity_poly.type
_entity_poly.pdbx_seq_one_letter_code
_entity_poly.pdbx_strand_id
1 'polypeptide(L)'
;MKSYMLFFLLFAPFFCFTQVSESFSDGDFTQNPTWTGMVSRFWVNHAFQLQSIAQEASTSYLFTPSTAIENGVWECRLKIDYPTSSSNYACIYIISDVSVLENGLKGYFVQVGGTNDEVSLYLQEGMQKVKIIDGVDRRTDVKPLEISVKVTRDSLSVFRLYSKLSSETDYFFEGEVQNNKVMRSRYFGLSYTNSVKTGNCYFFDDIEVSGSIIPDLTPPELMKVKIISQNKLCLNFSEPIDFSDFQINLNGDLREVLFLEIADNHESAEIVVDIEFETGRLYKIEVIGLKDEAGNLLLNDIKKIGVTEPVSVGDIVLNEVMFHPADSGAEYVEFYNRSEKVIDMSGVIFATQKSDGSLNPGSKIPDGVLMFPGDYLAVTSDTGAVRKYHSCPSDVKIIQSGWSSLNNESSTLVLTNSAKDTIVDSFRYDVSMHHVLVKNPKGVALERINPGWPAQDVNNWHSAASSHNYGTPGFINSQYRSMDESPEEREQLFYFESPVFSPDNDGNNDVCFLHYNFPEAGNVFNICILTPVGEKVLSLVEQFVSGRQGVLTWDGRTGNGQLANIGVYVFYIEIFNPNTGKRKCRRLPVVLSSR
;
A
#
# COMPACT_ATOMS: atom_id res chain seq x y z
N MET A 1 51.52 -51.02 20.28
CA MET A 1 51.82 -49.81 19.47
C MET A 1 50.63 -48.88 19.57
N LYS A 2 50.72 -47.81 20.36
CA LYS A 2 49.65 -46.79 20.47
C LYS A 2 50.01 -45.66 19.50
N SER A 3 49.15 -45.43 18.51
CA SER A 3 49.27 -44.33 17.56
C SER A 3 48.58 -43.11 18.15
N TYR A 4 49.32 -42.02 18.35
CA TYR A 4 48.76 -40.72 18.75
C TYR A 4 48.55 -39.89 17.49
N MET A 5 47.29 -39.57 17.19
CA MET A 5 46.92 -38.67 16.11
C MET A 5 46.89 -37.24 16.67
N LEU A 6 47.82 -36.39 16.20
CA LEU A 6 47.92 -34.99 16.58
C LEU A 6 46.93 -34.18 15.72
N PHE A 7 45.95 -33.52 16.33
CA PHE A 7 45.00 -32.64 15.65
C PHE A 7 45.58 -31.21 15.65
N PHE A 8 45.98 -30.70 14.49
CA PHE A 8 46.35 -29.29 14.32
C PHE A 8 45.06 -28.48 14.06
N LEU A 9 44.65 -27.67 15.04
CA LEU A 9 43.62 -26.64 14.87
C LEU A 9 44.29 -25.41 14.23
N LEU A 10 44.07 -25.22 12.93
CA LEU A 10 44.38 -23.99 12.22
C LEU A 10 43.29 -22.96 12.55
N PHE A 11 43.61 -22.02 13.44
CA PHE A 11 42.84 -20.78 13.58
C PHE A 11 43.14 -19.91 12.36
N ALA A 12 42.18 -19.81 11.43
CA ALA A 12 42.21 -18.77 10.40
C ALA A 12 41.92 -17.42 11.10
N PRO A 13 42.81 -16.42 11.03
CA PRO A 13 42.48 -15.09 11.51
C PRO A 13 41.37 -14.52 10.63
N PHE A 14 40.26 -14.10 11.24
CA PHE A 14 39.30 -13.22 10.59
C PHE A 14 40.02 -11.90 10.31
N PHE A 15 40.36 -11.64 9.05
CA PHE A 15 40.92 -10.37 8.63
C PHE A 15 39.80 -9.31 8.67
N CYS A 16 39.71 -8.54 9.76
CA CYS A 16 39.00 -7.27 9.71
C CYS A 16 39.84 -6.32 8.86
N PHE A 17 39.30 -5.83 7.74
CA PHE A 17 39.92 -4.75 6.99
C PHE A 17 39.69 -3.44 7.74
N THR A 18 40.78 -2.76 8.07
CA THR A 18 40.73 -1.38 8.58
C THR A 18 40.30 -0.47 7.43
N GLN A 19 39.18 0.24 7.59
CA GLN A 19 38.68 1.22 6.62
C GLN A 19 39.37 2.58 6.76
N VAL A 20 39.70 3.00 7.99
CA VAL A 20 40.45 4.23 8.28
C VAL A 20 41.54 3.90 9.29
N SER A 21 42.79 4.23 8.95
CA SER A 21 43.95 4.14 9.84
C SER A 21 44.69 5.46 9.72
N GLU A 22 44.64 6.29 10.74
CA GLU A 22 45.14 7.66 10.68
C GLU A 22 45.96 7.99 11.93
N SER A 23 47.20 8.42 11.70
CA SER A 23 48.18 8.83 12.72
C SER A 23 48.79 10.21 12.44
N PHE A 24 48.36 10.85 11.34
CA PHE A 24 48.84 12.12 10.81
C PHE A 24 50.36 12.19 10.64
N SER A 25 51.04 11.04 10.58
CA SER A 25 52.49 10.91 10.56
C SER A 25 53.15 11.41 9.27
N ASP A 26 52.36 11.63 8.22
CA ASP A 26 52.76 12.28 6.98
C ASP A 26 52.66 13.81 7.03
N GLY A 27 52.07 14.37 8.09
CA GLY A 27 51.90 15.82 8.27
C GLY A 27 50.75 16.42 7.47
N ASP A 28 49.90 15.63 6.81
CA ASP A 28 48.86 16.11 5.90
C ASP A 28 47.54 15.32 6.03
N PHE A 29 46.53 15.92 6.65
CA PHE A 29 45.20 15.33 6.78
C PHE A 29 44.33 15.50 5.52
N THR A 30 44.84 16.05 4.42
CA THR A 30 44.05 16.22 3.18
C THR A 30 44.28 15.08 2.18
N GLN A 31 45.23 14.19 2.45
CA GLN A 31 45.58 13.05 1.62
C GLN A 31 45.79 11.81 2.51
N ASN A 32 45.38 10.64 2.01
CA ASN A 32 45.68 9.33 2.60
C ASN A 32 45.41 9.16 4.12
N PRO A 33 44.16 9.26 4.59
CA PRO A 33 42.92 9.49 3.84
C PRO A 33 42.59 10.99 3.65
N THR A 34 41.73 11.29 2.68
CA THR A 34 41.26 12.68 2.49
C THR A 34 40.19 13.02 3.51
N TRP A 35 40.45 14.03 4.33
CA TRP A 35 39.46 14.65 5.20
C TRP A 35 38.87 15.91 4.54
N THR A 36 37.56 16.08 4.68
CA THR A 36 36.79 17.18 4.09
C THR A 36 35.94 17.88 5.16
N GLY A 37 35.51 19.11 4.91
CA GLY A 37 34.77 19.93 5.87
C GLY A 37 35.45 21.27 6.11
N MET A 38 35.58 21.68 7.36
CA MET A 38 36.17 22.97 7.74
C MET A 38 37.70 22.90 7.84
N VAL A 39 38.38 22.54 6.76
CA VAL A 39 39.84 22.28 6.73
C VAL A 39 40.69 23.42 7.29
N SER A 40 40.27 24.69 7.13
CA SER A 40 40.99 25.85 7.67
C SER A 40 40.95 25.98 9.20
N ARG A 41 40.15 25.14 9.87
CA ARG A 41 40.00 25.10 11.33
C ARG A 41 40.89 24.04 11.98
N PHE A 42 41.69 23.32 11.20
CA PHE A 42 42.59 22.27 11.67
C PHE A 42 43.96 22.39 11.01
N TRP A 43 44.97 21.82 11.65
CA TRP A 43 46.31 21.62 11.08
C TRP A 43 46.98 20.42 11.75
N VAL A 44 47.96 19.80 11.09
CA VAL A 44 48.81 18.80 11.74
C VAL A 44 49.94 19.50 12.46
N ASN A 45 50.02 19.32 13.78
CA ASN A 45 51.02 19.98 14.60
C ASN A 45 52.40 19.29 14.52
N HIS A 46 53.41 19.87 15.16
CA HIS A 46 54.78 19.32 15.15
C HIS A 46 54.94 17.97 15.86
N ALA A 47 53.94 17.54 16.62
CA ALA A 47 53.89 16.21 17.24
C ALA A 47 53.12 15.20 16.37
N PHE A 48 52.79 15.55 15.12
CA PHE A 48 51.99 14.76 14.19
C PHE A 48 50.58 14.44 14.72
N GLN A 49 49.92 15.44 15.30
CA GLN A 49 48.54 15.32 15.77
C GLN A 49 47.65 16.31 15.04
N LEU A 50 46.43 15.93 14.72
CA LEU A 50 45.45 16.85 14.17
C LEU A 50 44.98 17.79 15.28
N GLN A 51 45.36 19.06 15.18
CA GLN A 51 45.06 20.08 16.18
C GLN A 51 44.10 21.13 15.62
N SER A 52 43.15 21.54 16.46
CA SER A 52 42.26 22.67 16.22
C SER A 52 43.01 24.02 16.09
N ILE A 53 42.48 24.96 15.30
CA ILE A 53 43.04 26.32 15.17
C ILE A 53 41.97 27.41 14.95
N ALA A 54 40.76 27.23 15.48
CA ALA A 54 39.68 28.22 15.36
C ALA A 54 40.03 29.54 16.07
N GLN A 55 39.75 30.67 15.42
CA GLN A 55 39.97 32.02 15.97
C GLN A 55 38.74 32.60 16.69
N GLU A 56 37.59 31.93 16.58
CA GLU A 56 36.31 32.37 17.14
C GLU A 56 35.59 31.19 17.80
N ALA A 57 34.53 31.47 18.56
CA ALA A 57 33.67 30.42 19.09
C ALA A 57 32.94 29.74 17.93
N SER A 58 33.07 28.43 17.81
CA SER A 58 32.56 27.68 16.67
C SER A 58 32.28 26.23 17.02
N THR A 59 31.57 25.54 16.13
CA THR A 59 31.66 24.09 16.01
C THR A 59 32.33 23.80 14.68
N SER A 60 33.52 23.21 14.73
CA SER A 60 34.32 22.89 13.54
C SER A 60 34.41 21.38 13.39
N TYR A 61 34.41 20.89 12.15
CA TYR A 61 34.37 19.46 11.87
C TYR A 61 35.17 19.07 10.63
N LEU A 62 35.56 17.80 10.59
CA LEU A 62 36.13 17.10 9.45
C LEU A 62 35.49 15.71 9.32
N PHE A 63 35.31 15.25 8.08
CA PHE A 63 34.82 13.93 7.75
C PHE A 63 35.69 13.26 6.70
N THR A 64 35.84 11.95 6.81
CA THR A 64 36.48 11.09 5.80
C THR A 64 35.55 9.92 5.44
N PRO A 65 35.58 9.40 4.20
CA PRO A 65 34.71 8.28 3.82
C PRO A 65 34.90 7.05 4.71
N SER A 66 33.79 6.49 5.20
CA SER A 66 33.78 5.22 5.94
C SER A 66 32.40 4.58 5.89
N THR A 67 32.37 3.31 5.48
CA THR A 67 31.14 2.49 5.41
C THR A 67 31.02 1.51 6.57
N ALA A 68 31.95 1.57 7.54
CA ALA A 68 31.97 0.69 8.70
C ALA A 68 30.67 0.84 9.49
N ILE A 69 29.97 -0.27 9.73
CA ILE A 69 28.78 -0.27 10.57
C ILE A 69 28.48 -1.65 11.18
N GLU A 70 28.70 -2.74 10.46
CA GLU A 70 28.53 -4.10 10.97
C GLU A 70 29.86 -4.65 11.50
N ASN A 71 29.82 -5.26 12.69
CA ASN A 71 31.02 -5.69 13.43
C ASN A 71 32.07 -4.57 13.51
N GLY A 72 31.58 -3.34 13.71
CA GLY A 72 32.38 -2.12 13.65
C GLY A 72 33.18 -1.88 14.92
N VAL A 73 34.39 -1.36 14.76
CA VAL A 73 35.24 -0.86 15.85
C VAL A 73 35.75 0.52 15.45
N TRP A 74 35.54 1.50 16.32
CA TRP A 74 36.05 2.87 16.16
C TRP A 74 36.87 3.22 17.39
N GLU A 75 38.13 3.56 17.19
CA GLU A 75 39.07 3.99 18.22
C GLU A 75 39.68 5.33 17.83
N CYS A 76 39.81 6.24 18.79
CA CYS A 76 40.45 7.54 18.58
C CYS A 76 41.04 8.02 19.89
N ARG A 77 42.28 8.50 19.84
CA ARG A 77 42.90 9.22 20.94
C ARG A 77 42.57 10.71 20.85
N LEU A 78 42.12 11.26 21.96
CA LEU A 78 41.75 12.65 22.11
C LEU A 78 42.56 13.31 23.22
N LYS A 79 42.96 14.55 22.98
CA LYS A 79 43.40 15.46 24.04
C LYS A 79 42.59 16.75 24.02
N ILE A 80 42.16 17.19 25.20
CA ILE A 80 41.56 18.52 25.41
C ILE A 80 42.41 19.26 26.46
N ASP A 81 43.15 20.29 26.02
CA ASP A 81 43.98 21.12 26.89
C ASP A 81 43.18 22.26 27.56
N TYR A 82 41.96 21.94 28.00
CA TYR A 82 41.04 22.85 28.66
C TYR A 82 39.97 22.07 29.42
N PRO A 83 39.42 22.57 30.54
CA PRO A 83 38.28 21.93 31.19
C PRO A 83 37.08 21.87 30.26
N THR A 84 36.41 20.71 30.21
CA THR A 84 35.23 20.52 29.38
C THR A 84 34.02 21.31 29.92
N SER A 85 33.08 21.64 29.04
CA SER A 85 31.83 22.31 29.42
C SER A 85 30.78 22.18 28.30
N SER A 86 29.57 22.72 28.51
CA SER A 86 28.54 22.83 27.46
C SER A 86 28.95 23.61 26.21
N SER A 87 30.09 24.31 26.25
CA SER A 87 30.64 25.07 25.11
C SER A 87 32.09 24.67 24.77
N ASN A 88 32.63 23.62 25.42
CA ASN A 88 33.97 23.11 25.20
C ASN A 88 33.95 21.58 25.28
N TYR A 89 33.83 20.91 24.14
CA TYR A 89 33.79 19.46 24.04
C TYR A 89 34.19 19.00 22.64
N ALA A 90 34.51 17.72 22.51
CA ALA A 90 34.76 17.08 21.22
C ALA A 90 33.70 16.03 20.92
N CYS A 91 33.45 15.77 19.63
CA CYS A 91 32.66 14.64 19.19
C CYS A 91 33.41 13.80 18.16
N ILE A 92 33.19 12.50 18.21
CA ILE A 92 33.67 11.51 17.25
C ILE A 92 32.43 10.89 16.60
N TYR A 93 32.14 11.28 15.36
CA TYR A 93 31.05 10.74 14.55
C TYR A 93 31.48 9.38 13.99
N ILE A 94 31.07 8.31 14.68
CA ILE A 94 31.41 6.93 14.29
C ILE A 94 30.63 6.48 13.06
N ILE A 95 29.41 6.98 12.87
CA ILE A 95 28.53 6.68 11.73
C ILE A 95 27.86 7.99 11.30
N SER A 96 27.91 8.32 10.01
CA SER A 96 27.19 9.47 9.43
C SER A 96 26.78 9.20 7.97
N ASP A 97 25.58 9.63 7.59
CA ASP A 97 25.07 9.57 6.21
C ASP A 97 25.60 10.72 5.33
N VAL A 98 25.97 11.85 5.93
CA VAL A 98 26.51 13.05 5.27
C VAL A 98 27.83 13.51 5.91
N SER A 99 28.55 14.40 5.23
CA SER A 99 29.84 14.95 5.66
C SER A 99 29.77 16.40 6.14
N VAL A 100 28.58 16.86 6.56
CA VAL A 100 28.30 18.25 7.01
C VAL A 100 27.37 18.22 8.23
N LEU A 101 27.42 19.26 9.08
CA LEU A 101 26.63 19.30 10.33
C LEU A 101 25.47 20.30 10.29
N GLU A 102 25.49 21.27 9.37
CA GLU A 102 24.63 22.47 9.37
C GLU A 102 23.15 22.15 9.16
N ASN A 103 22.86 21.12 8.37
CA ASN A 103 21.49 20.72 8.01
C ASN A 103 21.00 19.48 8.78
N GLY A 104 21.78 19.04 9.79
CA GLY A 104 21.55 17.78 10.48
C GLY A 104 21.99 16.56 9.67
N LEU A 105 21.97 15.40 10.32
CA LEU A 105 22.42 14.13 9.75
C LEU A 105 21.70 12.95 10.41
N LYS A 106 21.81 11.76 9.83
CA LYS A 106 21.49 10.49 10.50
C LYS A 106 22.78 9.78 10.85
N GLY A 107 23.02 9.59 12.15
CA GLY A 107 24.28 9.02 12.59
C GLY A 107 24.37 8.74 14.08
N TYR A 108 25.54 8.23 14.47
CA TYR A 108 25.92 8.04 15.87
C TYR A 108 27.23 8.75 16.13
N PHE A 109 27.35 9.39 17.29
CA PHE A 109 28.59 10.03 17.70
C PHE A 109 28.85 9.89 19.18
N VAL A 110 30.12 9.80 19.55
CA VAL A 110 30.56 9.91 20.95
C VAL A 110 30.85 11.37 21.24
N GLN A 111 30.31 11.89 22.34
CA GLN A 111 30.71 13.18 22.89
C GLN A 111 31.68 12.95 24.04
N VAL A 112 32.80 13.67 24.04
CA VAL A 112 33.79 13.67 25.11
C VAL A 112 33.78 15.05 25.78
N GLY A 113 33.41 15.07 27.05
CA GLY A 113 33.12 16.28 27.80
C GLY A 113 31.67 16.74 27.67
N GLY A 114 31.41 17.98 28.07
CA GLY A 114 30.08 18.56 28.13
C GLY A 114 29.78 19.08 29.54
N THR A 115 28.50 19.22 29.88
CA THR A 115 28.09 19.74 31.20
C THR A 115 28.43 18.80 32.36
N ASN A 116 28.41 17.49 32.11
CA ASN A 116 28.63 16.44 33.11
C ASN A 116 30.07 15.93 33.15
N ASP A 117 30.95 16.42 32.26
CA ASP A 117 32.34 15.97 32.14
C ASP A 117 32.44 14.43 32.00
N GLU A 118 31.80 13.87 30.98
CA GLU A 118 31.63 12.42 30.76
C GLU A 118 31.99 12.02 29.31
N VAL A 119 31.92 10.71 29.01
CA VAL A 119 32.01 10.16 27.65
C VAL A 119 30.70 9.45 27.31
N SER A 120 29.93 9.99 26.37
CA SER A 120 28.56 9.52 26.11
C SER A 120 28.31 9.27 24.63
N LEU A 121 27.50 8.25 24.30
CA LEU A 121 27.10 7.93 22.93
C LEU A 121 25.73 8.53 22.63
N TYR A 122 25.60 9.15 21.46
CA TYR A 122 24.38 9.79 20.99
C TYR A 122 23.92 9.21 19.65
N LEU A 123 22.60 9.10 19.49
CA LEU A 123 21.91 8.97 18.20
C LEU A 123 21.54 10.38 17.72
N GLN A 124 21.79 10.66 16.44
CA GLN A 124 21.34 11.89 15.79
C GLN A 124 20.41 11.56 14.62
N GLU A 125 19.24 12.21 14.60
CA GLU A 125 18.25 12.14 13.51
C GLU A 125 17.87 13.58 13.10
N GLY A 126 18.42 14.04 11.97
CA GLY A 126 18.36 15.44 11.58
C GLY A 126 19.12 16.32 12.58
N MET A 127 18.43 17.27 13.20
CA MET A 127 19.00 18.15 14.23
C MET A 127 18.81 17.61 15.66
N GLN A 128 17.98 16.59 15.85
CA GLN A 128 17.69 16.03 17.16
C GLN A 128 18.82 15.08 17.59
N LYS A 129 19.29 15.24 18.83
CA LYS A 129 20.35 14.42 19.45
C LYS A 129 19.78 13.76 20.69
N VAL A 130 19.85 12.44 20.75
CA VAL A 130 19.37 11.62 21.87
C VAL A 130 20.56 10.87 22.46
N LYS A 131 20.84 11.08 23.75
CA LYS A 131 21.84 10.30 24.48
C LYS A 131 21.34 8.85 24.62
N ILE A 132 22.12 7.89 24.15
CA ILE A 132 21.76 6.45 24.16
C ILE A 132 22.68 5.61 25.05
N ILE A 133 23.89 6.10 25.35
CA ILE A 133 24.71 5.61 26.47
C ILE A 133 25.11 6.83 27.28
N ASP A 134 24.80 6.79 28.57
CA ASP A 134 25.16 7.81 29.55
C ASP A 134 26.41 7.38 30.30
N GLY A 135 27.53 8.03 30.00
CA GLY A 135 28.82 7.72 30.61
C GLY A 135 28.91 8.11 32.08
N VAL A 136 30.06 7.85 32.70
CA VAL A 136 30.28 8.21 34.10
C VAL A 136 30.54 9.71 34.24
N ASP A 137 29.69 10.39 35.03
CA ASP A 137 29.87 11.79 35.41
C ASP A 137 31.28 12.07 35.97
N ARG A 138 31.84 13.23 35.59
CA ARG A 138 33.17 13.72 35.99
C ARG A 138 34.36 12.86 35.57
N ARG A 139 34.16 11.88 34.70
CA ARG A 139 35.25 11.08 34.14
C ARG A 139 36.24 11.90 33.30
N THR A 140 35.80 13.00 32.70
CA THR A 140 36.65 13.93 31.94
C THR A 140 37.04 15.20 32.72
N ASP A 141 36.77 15.27 34.04
CA ASP A 141 37.10 16.41 34.91
C ASP A 141 38.60 16.41 35.30
N VAL A 142 39.47 16.42 34.30
CA VAL A 142 40.93 16.45 34.43
C VAL A 142 41.54 17.41 33.41
N LYS A 143 42.67 18.04 33.76
CA LYS A 143 43.37 19.00 32.87
C LYS A 143 44.89 18.78 32.88
N PRO A 144 45.54 18.59 31.70
CA PRO A 144 44.91 18.32 30.40
C PRO A 144 44.17 16.98 30.42
N LEU A 145 43.07 16.88 29.67
CA LEU A 145 42.39 15.61 29.42
C LEU A 145 43.14 14.88 28.30
N GLU A 146 43.63 13.68 28.57
CA GLU A 146 44.14 12.75 27.56
C GLU A 146 43.41 11.42 27.71
N ILE A 147 42.69 11.02 26.67
CA ILE A 147 41.76 9.90 26.72
C ILE A 147 41.70 9.19 25.36
N SER A 148 41.68 7.86 25.37
CA SER A 148 41.32 7.06 24.20
C SER A 148 39.87 6.63 24.33
N VAL A 149 39.11 6.79 23.26
CA VAL A 149 37.70 6.38 23.18
C VAL A 149 37.60 5.22 22.22
N LYS A 150 36.86 4.19 22.60
CA LYS A 150 36.58 3.04 21.75
C LYS A 150 35.09 2.71 21.74
N VAL A 151 34.52 2.51 20.56
CA VAL A 151 33.17 1.98 20.39
C VAL A 151 33.24 0.69 19.61
N THR A 152 32.50 -0.33 20.04
CA THR A 152 32.27 -1.54 19.24
C THR A 152 30.78 -1.68 18.94
N ARG A 153 30.43 -2.17 17.74
CA ARG A 153 29.06 -2.53 17.37
C ARG A 153 29.02 -3.91 16.74
N ASP A 154 28.27 -4.84 17.33
CA ASP A 154 28.14 -6.21 16.79
C ASP A 154 27.01 -6.35 15.74
N SER A 155 26.89 -7.54 15.13
CA SER A 155 25.87 -7.86 14.13
C SER A 155 24.43 -7.82 14.67
N LEU A 156 24.24 -7.79 15.99
CA LEU A 156 22.92 -7.60 16.62
C LEU A 156 22.60 -6.12 16.87
N SER A 157 23.44 -5.21 16.36
CA SER A 157 23.34 -3.77 16.55
C SER A 157 23.52 -3.32 18.00
N VAL A 158 24.30 -4.07 18.81
CA VAL A 158 24.64 -3.67 20.17
C VAL A 158 25.91 -2.84 20.16
N PHE A 159 25.77 -1.56 20.56
CA PHE A 159 26.88 -0.66 20.81
C PHE A 159 27.45 -0.89 22.21
N ARG A 160 28.77 -0.83 22.33
CA ARG A 160 29.49 -0.79 23.61
C ARG A 160 30.49 0.35 23.57
N LEU A 161 30.39 1.24 24.54
CA LEU A 161 31.25 2.41 24.67
C LEU A 161 32.30 2.16 25.75
N TYR A 162 33.54 2.46 25.43
CA TYR A 162 34.67 2.38 26.32
C TYR A 162 35.48 3.67 26.25
N SER A 163 36.15 3.98 27.34
CA SER A 163 37.16 5.02 27.34
C SER A 163 38.34 4.62 28.23
N LYS A 164 39.49 5.26 28.01
CA LYS A 164 40.73 4.97 28.74
C LYS A 164 41.49 6.27 28.98
N LEU A 165 41.59 6.69 30.23
CA LEU A 165 42.43 7.81 30.63
C LEU A 165 43.90 7.42 30.57
N SER A 166 44.79 8.40 30.41
CA SER A 166 46.25 8.16 30.39
C SER A 166 46.81 7.52 31.68
N SER A 167 46.09 7.63 32.80
CA SER A 167 46.42 6.98 34.08
C SER A 167 45.98 5.51 34.17
N GLU A 168 45.18 5.02 33.21
CA GLU A 168 44.59 3.69 33.21
C GLU A 168 45.38 2.73 32.30
N THR A 169 45.48 1.44 32.68
CA THR A 169 46.11 0.40 31.85
C THR A 169 45.14 -0.15 30.82
N ASP A 170 43.89 -0.35 31.23
CA ASP A 170 42.83 -1.01 30.46
C ASP A 170 41.68 -0.04 30.15
N TYR A 171 40.88 -0.41 29.15
CA TYR A 171 39.66 0.31 28.83
C TYR A 171 38.61 0.16 29.92
N PHE A 172 38.05 1.29 30.38
CA PHE A 172 36.86 1.35 31.22
C PHE A 172 35.60 1.23 30.36
N PHE A 173 34.60 0.49 30.84
CA PHE A 173 33.33 0.30 30.15
C PHE A 173 32.32 1.36 30.60
N GLU A 174 31.88 2.22 29.68
CA GLU A 174 30.90 3.29 29.94
C GLU A 174 29.47 2.74 29.89
N GLY A 175 29.19 1.81 28.98
CA GLY A 175 27.86 1.20 28.86
C GLY A 175 27.62 0.50 27.53
N GLU A 176 26.44 -0.12 27.42
CA GLU A 176 25.98 -0.78 26.20
C GLU A 176 24.50 -0.48 25.89
N VAL A 177 24.15 -0.48 24.61
CA VAL A 177 22.78 -0.30 24.15
C VAL A 177 22.56 -0.99 22.80
N GLN A 178 21.43 -1.66 22.63
CA GLN A 178 21.00 -2.13 21.31
C GLN A 178 20.26 -1.02 20.58
N ASN A 179 20.75 -0.61 19.40
CA ASN A 179 20.11 0.43 18.60
C ASN A 179 20.34 0.21 17.09
N ASN A 180 19.26 0.14 16.32
CA ASN A 180 19.25 -0.12 14.89
C ASN A 180 18.57 0.99 14.06
N LYS A 181 18.53 2.22 14.59
CA LYS A 181 17.89 3.36 13.92
C LYS A 181 18.65 3.83 12.67
N VAL A 182 19.98 3.75 12.68
CA VAL A 182 20.82 4.05 11.52
C VAL A 182 21.57 2.78 11.13
N MET A 183 21.33 2.33 9.89
CA MET A 183 21.83 1.05 9.36
C MET A 183 22.75 1.23 8.12
N ARG A 184 23.12 2.48 7.81
CA ARG A 184 24.08 2.81 6.74
C ARG A 184 25.05 3.89 7.22
N SER A 185 26.33 3.72 6.91
CA SER A 185 27.37 4.74 7.10
C SER A 185 27.96 5.14 5.75
N ARG A 186 28.26 6.44 5.59
CA ARG A 186 29.06 6.98 4.48
C ARG A 186 30.34 7.65 4.96
N TYR A 187 30.36 8.14 6.19
CA TYR A 187 31.49 8.91 6.73
C TYR A 187 31.80 8.58 8.18
N PHE A 188 33.09 8.68 8.53
CA PHE A 188 33.60 8.89 9.89
C PHE A 188 33.96 10.36 10.06
N GLY A 189 33.73 10.94 11.24
CA GLY A 189 33.99 12.37 11.45
C GLY A 189 34.51 12.72 12.83
N LEU A 190 35.18 13.87 12.87
CA LEU A 190 35.70 14.50 14.07
C LEU A 190 35.12 15.91 14.15
N SER A 191 34.72 16.34 15.33
CA SER A 191 34.33 17.73 15.56
C SER A 191 34.76 18.22 16.92
N TYR A 192 34.93 19.52 17.05
CA TYR A 192 35.06 20.17 18.34
C TYR A 192 34.16 21.40 18.41
N THR A 193 33.63 21.66 19.59
CA THR A 193 32.92 22.90 19.92
C THR A 193 33.78 23.68 20.89
N ASN A 194 34.09 24.94 20.56
CA ASN A 194 35.04 25.76 21.32
C ASN A 194 34.45 27.12 21.69
N SER A 195 34.91 27.65 22.83
CA SER A 195 34.91 29.09 23.10
C SER A 195 36.07 29.80 22.40
N VAL A 196 36.02 31.14 22.35
CA VAL A 196 37.06 32.00 21.72
C VAL A 196 38.48 31.69 22.23
N LYS A 197 38.64 31.31 23.50
CA LYS A 197 39.96 31.07 24.12
C LYS A 197 40.50 29.66 23.89
N THR A 198 39.68 28.76 23.36
CA THR A 198 39.94 27.31 23.36
C THR A 198 40.06 26.73 21.95
N GLY A 199 40.08 27.58 20.93
CA GLY A 199 40.05 27.14 19.53
C GLY A 199 41.27 26.35 19.08
N ASN A 200 42.32 26.23 19.91
CA ASN A 200 43.51 25.43 19.68
C ASN A 200 43.75 24.31 20.73
N CYS A 201 42.75 24.00 21.56
CA CYS A 201 42.88 23.08 22.70
C CYS A 201 42.53 21.63 22.38
N TYR A 202 41.99 21.32 21.20
CA TYR A 202 41.54 19.99 20.81
C TYR A 202 42.54 19.32 19.88
N PHE A 203 42.90 18.08 20.19
CA PHE A 203 43.85 17.27 19.44
C PHE A 203 43.26 15.87 19.23
N PHE A 204 43.39 15.33 18.02
CA PHE A 204 42.95 13.99 17.64
C PHE A 204 44.14 13.24 17.05
N ASP A 205 44.23 11.95 17.37
CA ASP A 205 45.34 11.09 16.97
C ASP A 205 44.94 9.60 17.07
N ASP A 206 45.82 8.72 16.61
CA ASP A 206 45.69 7.25 16.74
C ASP A 206 44.26 6.75 16.39
N ILE A 207 43.78 7.09 15.19
CA ILE A 207 42.42 6.77 14.74
C ILE A 207 42.43 5.44 13.99
N GLU A 208 41.60 4.51 14.47
CA GLU A 208 41.35 3.23 13.80
C GLU A 208 39.85 3.01 13.63
N VAL A 209 39.43 2.76 12.39
CA VAL A 209 38.05 2.39 12.05
C VAL A 209 38.05 1.10 11.24
N SER A 210 37.37 0.08 11.74
CA SER A 210 37.19 -1.20 11.06
C SER A 210 35.73 -1.66 11.14
N GLY A 211 35.36 -2.61 10.28
CA GLY A 211 33.99 -3.13 10.17
C GLY A 211 33.58 -3.27 8.71
N SER A 212 32.36 -3.75 8.49
CA SER A 212 31.80 -3.97 7.15
C SER A 212 30.55 -3.14 6.92
N ILE A 213 30.22 -2.94 5.64
CA ILE A 213 28.92 -2.39 5.22
C ILE A 213 27.85 -3.48 5.40
N ILE A 214 26.63 -3.08 5.78
CA ILE A 214 25.47 -3.96 5.70
C ILE A 214 24.98 -3.94 4.25
N PRO A 215 24.99 -5.08 3.53
CA PRO A 215 24.52 -5.11 2.15
C PRO A 215 23.02 -4.84 2.12
N ASP A 216 22.58 -4.05 1.14
CA ASP A 216 21.17 -4.00 0.79
C ASP A 216 20.82 -5.26 0.02
N LEU A 217 19.81 -5.98 0.50
CA LEU A 217 19.31 -7.21 -0.10
C LEU A 217 17.85 -7.09 -0.52
N THR A 218 17.28 -5.89 -0.42
CA THR A 218 15.88 -5.63 -0.79
C THR A 218 15.82 -5.37 -2.29
N PRO A 219 15.08 -6.17 -3.06
CA PRO A 219 14.90 -5.89 -4.48
C PRO A 219 14.03 -4.64 -4.69
N PRO A 220 14.33 -3.82 -5.72
CA PRO A 220 13.43 -2.74 -6.10
C PRO A 220 12.11 -3.29 -6.67
N GLU A 221 11.03 -2.54 -6.49
CA GLU A 221 9.72 -2.84 -7.07
C GLU A 221 9.26 -1.72 -8.01
N LEU A 222 8.64 -2.09 -9.13
CA LEU A 222 7.90 -1.13 -9.97
C LEU A 222 6.58 -0.78 -9.27
N MET A 223 6.51 0.39 -8.67
CA MET A 223 5.37 0.83 -7.87
C MET A 223 4.20 1.28 -8.74
N LYS A 224 4.49 2.14 -9.72
CA LYS A 224 3.46 2.76 -10.56
C LYS A 224 3.97 2.99 -11.97
N VAL A 225 3.07 2.84 -12.94
CA VAL A 225 3.27 3.31 -14.31
C VAL A 225 2.08 4.14 -14.74
N LYS A 226 2.35 5.32 -15.30
CA LYS A 226 1.32 6.23 -15.81
C LYS A 226 1.61 6.62 -17.26
N ILE A 227 0.59 6.56 -18.11
CA ILE A 227 0.63 7.20 -19.43
C ILE A 227 0.42 8.70 -19.22
N ILE A 228 1.40 9.51 -19.61
CA ILE A 228 1.37 10.97 -19.46
C ILE A 228 1.12 11.71 -20.78
N SER A 229 1.39 11.07 -21.92
CA SER A 229 0.96 11.52 -23.26
C SER A 229 0.82 10.32 -24.20
N GLN A 230 0.48 10.57 -25.48
CA GLN A 230 0.24 9.53 -26.48
C GLN A 230 1.36 8.49 -26.60
N ASN A 231 2.62 8.81 -26.33
CA ASN A 231 3.74 7.87 -26.42
C ASN A 231 4.69 7.96 -25.22
N LYS A 232 4.26 8.59 -24.12
CA LYS A 232 5.12 8.88 -22.98
C LYS A 232 4.60 8.24 -21.70
N LEU A 233 5.47 7.53 -21.00
CA LEU A 233 5.21 6.89 -19.71
C LEU A 233 6.01 7.58 -18.60
N CYS A 234 5.47 7.56 -17.39
CA CYS A 234 6.19 7.85 -16.15
C CYS A 234 6.24 6.56 -15.31
N LEU A 235 7.44 6.16 -14.91
CA LEU A 235 7.74 4.99 -14.08
C LEU A 235 8.14 5.46 -12.69
N ASN A 236 7.61 4.81 -11.64
CA ASN A 236 7.99 5.07 -10.25
C ASN A 236 8.39 3.76 -9.56
N PHE A 237 9.48 3.80 -8.81
CA PHE A 237 10.10 2.66 -8.15
C PHE A 237 10.10 2.82 -6.62
N SER A 238 10.34 1.73 -5.89
CA SER A 238 10.45 1.73 -4.42
C SER A 238 11.74 2.36 -3.90
N GLU A 239 12.77 2.45 -4.74
CA GLU A 239 14.13 2.90 -4.41
C GLU A 239 14.89 3.34 -5.68
N PRO A 240 16.07 3.98 -5.55
CA PRO A 240 16.91 4.42 -6.67
C PRO A 240 17.32 3.27 -7.62
N ILE A 241 17.19 3.48 -8.94
CA ILE A 241 17.43 2.47 -9.98
C ILE A 241 18.61 2.84 -10.88
N ASP A 242 19.40 1.82 -11.26
CA ASP A 242 20.34 1.86 -12.39
C ASP A 242 19.61 1.51 -13.70
N PHE A 243 19.49 2.49 -14.60
CA PHE A 243 18.83 2.36 -15.90
C PHE A 243 19.78 1.93 -17.04
N SER A 244 21.03 1.57 -16.74
CA SER A 244 22.05 1.28 -17.77
C SER A 244 21.65 0.16 -18.74
N ASP A 245 20.93 -0.86 -18.26
CA ASP A 245 20.49 -2.02 -19.04
C ASP A 245 18.96 -2.00 -19.31
N PHE A 246 18.33 -0.82 -19.21
CA PHE A 246 16.88 -0.67 -19.29
C PHE A 246 16.29 -1.11 -20.63
N GLN A 247 15.31 -2.01 -20.56
CA GLN A 247 14.47 -2.45 -21.68
C GLN A 247 12.99 -2.44 -21.29
N ILE A 248 12.11 -2.30 -22.28
CA ILE A 248 10.66 -2.31 -22.05
C ILE A 248 9.95 -3.15 -23.10
N ASN A 249 9.11 -4.06 -22.62
CA ASN A 249 8.19 -4.87 -23.40
C ASN A 249 6.76 -4.32 -23.21
N LEU A 250 6.02 -4.20 -24.31
CA LEU A 250 4.59 -3.86 -24.30
C LEU A 250 3.81 -4.97 -24.99
N ASN A 251 2.94 -5.64 -24.22
CA ASN A 251 2.15 -6.80 -24.66
C ASN A 251 2.99 -7.98 -25.20
N GLY A 252 4.22 -8.12 -24.73
CA GLY A 252 5.17 -9.17 -25.15
C GLY A 252 6.10 -8.78 -26.30
N ASP A 253 5.94 -7.57 -26.87
CA ASP A 253 6.83 -7.05 -27.90
C ASP A 253 7.81 -6.03 -27.31
N LEU A 254 9.10 -6.24 -27.54
CA LEU A 254 10.16 -5.30 -27.17
C LEU A 254 9.96 -3.97 -27.93
N ARG A 255 10.07 -2.86 -27.20
CA ARG A 255 9.90 -1.50 -27.75
C ARG A 255 11.18 -0.71 -27.70
N GLU A 256 11.35 0.16 -28.68
CA GLU A 256 12.43 1.15 -28.68
C GLU A 256 12.10 2.31 -27.74
N VAL A 257 13.06 2.65 -26.87
CA VAL A 257 12.99 3.81 -25.98
C VAL A 257 13.64 4.99 -26.70
N LEU A 258 12.82 5.88 -27.25
CA LEU A 258 13.25 7.04 -28.03
C LEU A 258 13.84 8.15 -27.17
N PHE A 259 13.42 8.24 -25.90
CA PHE A 259 13.90 9.21 -24.93
C PHE A 259 13.73 8.67 -23.52
N LEU A 260 14.71 8.94 -22.64
CA LEU A 260 14.73 8.58 -21.22
C LEU A 260 15.23 9.77 -20.42
N GLU A 261 14.43 10.23 -19.46
CA GLU A 261 14.77 11.26 -18.49
C GLU A 261 14.60 10.69 -17.09
N ILE A 262 15.70 10.67 -16.33
CA ILE A 262 15.75 10.11 -14.97
C ILE A 262 15.70 11.28 -13.98
N ALA A 263 14.83 11.19 -12.98
CA ALA A 263 14.77 12.20 -11.92
C ALA A 263 16.04 12.17 -11.04
N ASP A 264 16.40 13.29 -10.40
CA ASP A 264 17.63 13.42 -9.58
C ASP A 264 17.74 12.38 -8.44
N ASN A 265 16.62 11.87 -7.94
CA ASN A 265 16.60 10.82 -6.91
C ASN A 265 16.73 9.40 -7.48
N HIS A 266 16.73 9.23 -8.80
CA HIS A 266 16.73 7.96 -9.52
C HIS A 266 15.57 6.99 -9.18
N GLU A 267 14.54 7.43 -8.46
CA GLU A 267 13.36 6.62 -8.08
C GLU A 267 12.23 6.76 -9.12
N SER A 268 12.42 7.59 -10.14
CA SER A 268 11.46 7.76 -11.21
C SER A 268 12.11 8.13 -12.53
N ALA A 269 11.45 7.75 -13.63
CA ALA A 269 11.88 8.09 -14.97
C ALA A 269 10.68 8.37 -15.87
N GLU A 270 10.85 9.31 -16.79
CA GLU A 270 9.95 9.54 -17.90
C GLU A 270 10.56 8.98 -19.19
N ILE A 271 9.78 8.19 -19.92
CA ILE A 271 10.24 7.53 -21.15
C ILE A 271 9.29 7.82 -22.31
N VAL A 272 9.86 7.98 -23.50
CA VAL A 272 9.11 8.02 -24.77
C VAL A 272 9.37 6.72 -25.51
N VAL A 273 8.30 6.03 -25.92
CA VAL A 273 8.36 4.77 -26.66
C VAL A 273 7.94 4.96 -28.11
N ASP A 274 8.32 4.02 -28.96
CA ASP A 274 8.06 3.98 -30.42
C ASP A 274 6.61 3.68 -30.83
N ILE A 275 5.65 3.75 -29.90
CA ILE A 275 4.23 3.50 -30.16
C ILE A 275 3.33 4.54 -29.51
N GLU A 276 2.15 4.69 -30.09
CA GLU A 276 1.08 5.49 -29.50
C GLU A 276 0.11 4.60 -28.70
N PHE A 277 -0.21 5.03 -27.49
CA PHE A 277 -1.20 4.42 -26.62
C PHE A 277 -2.61 4.83 -27.04
N GLU A 278 -3.46 3.84 -27.27
CA GLU A 278 -4.82 3.98 -27.75
C GLU A 278 -5.81 3.95 -26.57
N THR A 279 -6.81 4.83 -26.62
CA THR A 279 -7.95 4.79 -25.69
C THR A 279 -8.74 3.49 -25.87
N GLY A 280 -9.23 2.92 -24.76
CA GLY A 280 -9.95 1.64 -24.74
C GLY A 280 -9.07 0.40 -24.90
N ARG A 281 -7.74 0.56 -25.04
CA ARG A 281 -6.80 -0.57 -25.13
C ARG A 281 -6.01 -0.74 -23.84
N LEU A 282 -5.95 -1.99 -23.37
CA LEU A 282 -5.10 -2.38 -22.24
C LEU A 282 -3.70 -2.76 -22.74
N TYR A 283 -2.70 -2.33 -21.98
CA TYR A 283 -1.30 -2.67 -22.21
C TYR A 283 -0.72 -3.36 -20.98
N LYS A 284 -0.03 -4.47 -21.20
CA LYS A 284 0.86 -5.09 -20.20
C LYS A 284 2.27 -4.57 -20.46
N ILE A 285 2.80 -3.82 -19.52
CA ILE A 285 4.19 -3.35 -19.53
C ILE A 285 5.02 -4.33 -18.74
N GLU A 286 6.18 -4.69 -19.26
CA GLU A 286 7.24 -5.42 -18.55
C GLU A 286 8.53 -4.59 -18.68
N VAL A 287 9.18 -4.26 -17.57
CA VAL A 287 10.47 -3.55 -17.54
C VAL A 287 11.60 -4.53 -17.23
N ILE A 288 12.65 -4.54 -18.04
CA ILE A 288 13.70 -5.57 -18.02
C ILE A 288 15.05 -4.92 -17.80
N GLY A 289 15.96 -5.65 -17.13
CA GLY A 289 17.36 -5.26 -16.94
C GLY A 289 17.61 -4.25 -15.82
N LEU A 290 16.57 -3.84 -15.09
CA LEU A 290 16.68 -2.87 -14.01
C LEU A 290 17.16 -3.53 -12.70
N LYS A 291 18.05 -2.81 -12.01
CA LYS A 291 18.58 -3.15 -10.69
C LYS A 291 18.71 -1.88 -9.83
N ASP A 292 18.74 -2.02 -8.53
CA ASP A 292 19.06 -0.90 -7.62
C ASP A 292 20.57 -0.56 -7.63
N GLU A 293 20.96 0.47 -6.88
CA GLU A 293 22.38 0.84 -6.70
C GLU A 293 23.20 -0.22 -5.95
N ALA A 294 22.57 -1.17 -5.26
CA ALA A 294 23.20 -2.28 -4.56
C ALA A 294 23.37 -3.54 -5.44
N GLY A 295 22.78 -3.55 -6.63
CA GLY A 295 22.79 -4.65 -7.59
C GLY A 295 21.65 -5.66 -7.44
N ASN A 296 20.63 -5.40 -6.60
CA ASN A 296 19.45 -6.26 -6.52
C ASN A 296 18.57 -6.05 -7.75
N LEU A 297 18.15 -7.15 -8.38
CA LEU A 297 17.30 -7.12 -9.58
C LEU A 297 15.86 -6.76 -9.25
N LEU A 298 15.21 -5.99 -10.11
CA LEU A 298 13.81 -5.60 -9.94
C LEU A 298 12.86 -6.80 -9.86
N LEU A 299 11.94 -6.73 -8.89
CA LEU A 299 10.87 -7.69 -8.69
C LEU A 299 9.56 -7.16 -9.31
N ASN A 300 8.74 -8.06 -9.88
CA ASN A 300 7.42 -7.75 -10.46
C ASN A 300 7.46 -6.70 -11.58
N ASP A 301 8.05 -7.08 -12.70
CA ASP A 301 8.18 -6.25 -13.90
C ASP A 301 6.86 -6.01 -14.65
N ILE A 302 5.85 -6.88 -14.50
CA ILE A 302 4.59 -6.77 -15.26
C ILE A 302 3.54 -5.87 -14.58
N LYS A 303 3.10 -4.81 -15.27
CA LYS A 303 1.96 -3.96 -14.88
C LYS A 303 0.93 -3.84 -16.00
N LYS A 304 -0.36 -3.87 -15.65
CA LYS A 304 -1.45 -3.49 -16.56
C LYS A 304 -1.66 -1.97 -16.50
N ILE A 305 -1.76 -1.33 -17.66
CA ILE A 305 -2.08 0.09 -17.80
C ILE A 305 -3.06 0.29 -18.98
N GLY A 306 -3.58 1.50 -19.10
CA GLY A 306 -4.26 1.97 -20.30
C GLY A 306 -4.45 3.49 -20.22
N VAL A 307 -4.89 4.09 -21.32
CA VAL A 307 -5.18 5.52 -21.36
C VAL A 307 -6.40 5.78 -20.50
N THR A 308 -6.25 6.56 -19.45
CA THR A 308 -7.33 6.83 -18.49
C THR A 308 -8.33 7.84 -19.05
N GLU A 309 -9.61 7.57 -18.84
CA GLU A 309 -10.72 8.46 -19.18
C GLU A 309 -11.47 8.91 -17.92
N PRO A 310 -12.06 10.13 -17.92
CA PRO A 310 -12.87 10.58 -16.80
C PRO A 310 -14.14 9.73 -16.65
N VAL A 311 -14.51 9.44 -15.40
CA VAL A 311 -15.75 8.73 -15.08
C VAL A 311 -16.97 9.51 -15.56
N SER A 312 -17.85 8.84 -16.30
CA SER A 312 -19.14 9.36 -16.78
C SER A 312 -20.31 8.59 -16.16
N VAL A 313 -21.53 9.15 -16.28
CA VAL A 313 -22.76 8.54 -15.74
C VAL A 313 -22.94 7.12 -16.28
N GLY A 314 -23.06 6.15 -15.38
CA GLY A 314 -23.28 4.74 -15.71
C GLY A 314 -22.06 3.96 -16.21
N ASP A 315 -20.86 4.56 -16.21
CA ASP A 315 -19.61 3.84 -16.47
C ASP A 315 -19.25 2.91 -15.31
N ILE A 316 -19.22 3.49 -14.09
CA ILE A 316 -19.04 2.77 -12.84
C ILE A 316 -20.40 2.65 -12.16
N VAL A 317 -20.74 1.46 -11.68
CA VAL A 317 -22.03 1.20 -11.04
C VAL A 317 -21.84 0.59 -9.66
N LEU A 318 -22.77 0.88 -8.75
CA LEU A 318 -22.87 0.19 -7.45
C LEU A 318 -23.26 -1.26 -7.70
N ASN A 319 -22.48 -2.20 -7.16
CA ASN A 319 -22.63 -3.62 -7.46
C ASN A 319 -22.91 -4.49 -6.23
N GLU A 320 -22.36 -4.12 -5.07
CA GLU A 320 -22.57 -4.85 -3.81
C GLU A 320 -22.47 -3.89 -2.62
N VAL A 321 -23.27 -4.12 -1.57
CA VAL A 321 -23.26 -3.30 -0.35
C VAL A 321 -23.39 -4.17 0.89
N MET A 322 -22.41 -4.07 1.79
CA MET A 322 -22.48 -4.57 3.17
C MET A 322 -22.72 -3.40 4.12
N PHE A 323 -23.99 -3.16 4.45
CA PHE A 323 -24.40 -2.05 5.32
C PHE A 323 -24.72 -2.48 6.76
N HIS A 324 -24.62 -3.77 7.08
CA HIS A 324 -24.82 -4.29 8.44
C HIS A 324 -23.82 -5.44 8.70
N PRO A 325 -22.54 -5.15 9.00
CA PRO A 325 -21.50 -6.17 9.10
C PRO A 325 -21.65 -7.06 10.34
N ALA A 326 -21.07 -8.26 10.27
CA ALA A 326 -20.83 -9.08 11.45
C ALA A 326 -19.81 -8.42 12.40
N ASP A 327 -19.78 -8.83 13.67
CA ASP A 327 -18.84 -8.27 14.67
C ASP A 327 -17.37 -8.46 14.29
N SER A 328 -17.07 -9.50 13.50
CA SER A 328 -15.73 -9.80 12.97
C SER A 328 -15.51 -9.30 11.54
N GLY A 329 -16.51 -8.67 10.93
CA GLY A 329 -16.46 -8.13 9.58
C GLY A 329 -16.39 -6.60 9.57
N ALA A 330 -16.48 -6.01 8.38
CA ALA A 330 -16.57 -4.56 8.22
C ALA A 330 -17.53 -4.21 7.08
N GLU A 331 -18.08 -3.00 7.11
CA GLU A 331 -18.88 -2.46 6.01
C GLU A 331 -18.02 -2.32 4.75
N TYR A 332 -18.64 -2.50 3.59
CA TYR A 332 -18.03 -2.16 2.31
C TYR A 332 -19.07 -1.77 1.27
N VAL A 333 -18.60 -1.06 0.25
CA VAL A 333 -19.34 -0.75 -0.98
C VAL A 333 -18.48 -1.22 -2.13
N GLU A 334 -19.07 -1.97 -3.04
CA GLU A 334 -18.42 -2.45 -4.25
C GLU A 334 -18.91 -1.71 -5.49
N PHE A 335 -17.96 -1.41 -6.35
CA PHE A 335 -18.16 -0.81 -7.65
C PHE A 335 -17.75 -1.78 -8.77
N TYR A 336 -18.49 -1.75 -9.86
CA TYR A 336 -18.19 -2.49 -11.08
C TYR A 336 -17.97 -1.52 -12.24
N ASN A 337 -16.90 -1.72 -13.01
CA ASN A 337 -16.70 -0.99 -14.26
C ASN A 337 -17.45 -1.66 -15.41
N ARG A 338 -18.61 -1.09 -15.76
CA ARG A 338 -19.49 -1.56 -16.83
C ARG A 338 -19.07 -1.02 -18.21
N SER A 339 -18.17 -0.05 -18.25
CA SER A 339 -17.70 0.56 -19.50
C SER A 339 -16.49 -0.16 -20.08
N GLU A 340 -16.16 0.16 -21.34
CA GLU A 340 -14.91 -0.25 -22.01
C GLU A 340 -13.73 0.67 -21.69
N LYS A 341 -13.88 1.59 -20.73
CA LYS A 341 -12.87 2.60 -20.38
C LYS A 341 -11.94 2.09 -19.29
N VAL A 342 -10.70 2.56 -19.31
CA VAL A 342 -9.82 2.54 -18.13
C VAL A 342 -10.13 3.78 -17.30
N ILE A 343 -10.68 3.60 -16.11
CA ILE A 343 -11.17 4.70 -15.30
C ILE A 343 -10.22 4.93 -14.14
N ASP A 344 -9.72 6.16 -14.03
CA ASP A 344 -9.05 6.61 -12.83
C ASP A 344 -10.09 6.97 -11.76
N MET A 345 -10.19 6.14 -10.73
CA MET A 345 -11.10 6.37 -9.61
C MET A 345 -10.54 7.38 -8.60
N SER A 346 -9.32 7.88 -8.81
CA SER A 346 -8.69 8.85 -7.90
C SER A 346 -9.61 10.03 -7.60
N GLY A 347 -9.99 10.14 -6.34
CA GLY A 347 -10.84 11.21 -5.87
C GLY A 347 -12.32 11.14 -6.17
N VAL A 348 -12.79 10.08 -6.85
CA VAL A 348 -14.22 9.73 -6.89
C VAL A 348 -14.75 9.62 -5.45
N ILE A 349 -15.99 10.04 -5.22
CA ILE A 349 -16.57 10.11 -3.87
C ILE A 349 -17.84 9.26 -3.83
N PHE A 350 -17.97 8.42 -2.81
CA PHE A 350 -19.25 7.80 -2.47
C PHE A 350 -19.76 8.37 -1.14
N ALA A 351 -21.04 8.69 -1.10
CA ALA A 351 -21.67 9.32 0.06
C ALA A 351 -23.09 8.80 0.24
N THR A 352 -23.64 9.01 1.44
CA THR A 352 -25.07 8.84 1.68
C THR A 352 -25.80 10.18 1.50
N GLN A 353 -27.02 10.11 1.00
CA GLN A 353 -27.91 11.27 0.84
C GLN A 353 -28.65 11.54 2.17
N LYS A 354 -28.79 12.83 2.51
CA LYS A 354 -29.60 13.31 3.64
C LYS A 354 -31.05 13.47 3.22
N SER A 355 -31.93 13.65 4.20
CA SER A 355 -33.36 13.87 3.98
C SER A 355 -33.70 15.13 3.17
N ASP A 356 -32.82 16.15 3.18
CA ASP A 356 -32.97 17.38 2.38
C ASP A 356 -32.45 17.24 0.94
N GLY A 357 -32.00 16.05 0.55
CA GLY A 357 -31.43 15.74 -0.77
C GLY A 357 -29.94 16.07 -0.90
N SER A 358 -29.34 16.76 0.07
CA SER A 358 -27.90 17.05 0.06
C SER A 358 -27.08 15.81 0.43
N LEU A 359 -25.79 15.78 0.04
CA LEU A 359 -24.90 14.67 0.36
C LEU A 359 -24.16 14.90 1.68
N ASN A 360 -23.90 13.80 2.39
CA ASN A 360 -22.88 13.79 3.45
C ASN A 360 -21.46 14.04 2.85
N PRO A 361 -20.45 14.37 3.68
CA PRO A 361 -19.08 14.55 3.20
C PRO A 361 -18.58 13.38 2.36
N GLY A 362 -18.98 12.15 2.72
CA GLY A 362 -18.66 10.93 1.98
C GLY A 362 -17.19 10.53 2.10
N SER A 363 -16.87 9.46 1.40
CA SER A 363 -15.56 8.81 1.40
C SER A 363 -14.93 8.99 0.02
N LYS A 364 -13.67 9.44 0.01
CA LYS A 364 -12.91 9.71 -1.23
C LYS A 364 -12.07 8.49 -1.59
N ILE A 365 -12.10 8.04 -2.83
CA ILE A 365 -11.21 6.98 -3.31
C ILE A 365 -9.76 7.51 -3.34
N PRO A 366 -8.77 6.76 -2.81
CA PRO A 366 -7.37 7.15 -2.82
C PRO A 366 -6.81 7.35 -4.23
N ASP A 367 -5.70 8.08 -4.33
CA ASP A 367 -5.04 8.34 -5.61
C ASP A 367 -4.38 7.07 -6.18
N GLY A 368 -4.35 6.94 -7.50
CA GLY A 368 -3.75 5.82 -8.23
C GLY A 368 -4.63 4.58 -8.39
N VAL A 369 -5.90 4.63 -7.97
CA VAL A 369 -6.83 3.51 -8.10
C VAL A 369 -7.42 3.47 -9.50
N LEU A 370 -6.96 2.54 -10.34
CA LEU A 370 -7.48 2.35 -11.71
C LEU A 370 -8.45 1.18 -11.80
N MET A 371 -9.62 1.36 -12.43
CA MET A 371 -10.52 0.26 -12.79
C MET A 371 -10.45 0.02 -14.30
N PHE A 372 -10.09 -1.19 -14.71
CA PHE A 372 -10.14 -1.65 -16.09
C PHE A 372 -11.56 -2.11 -16.45
N PRO A 373 -11.89 -2.29 -17.75
CA PRO A 373 -13.18 -2.84 -18.16
C PRO A 373 -13.49 -4.16 -17.47
N GLY A 374 -14.67 -4.28 -16.87
CA GLY A 374 -15.10 -5.46 -16.14
C GLY A 374 -14.48 -5.66 -14.74
N ASP A 375 -13.65 -4.72 -14.27
CA ASP A 375 -13.07 -4.80 -12.92
C ASP A 375 -14.14 -4.59 -11.84
N TYR A 376 -13.93 -5.26 -10.71
CA TYR A 376 -14.62 -5.05 -9.45
C TYR A 376 -13.69 -4.33 -8.46
N LEU A 377 -14.24 -3.42 -7.66
CA LEU A 377 -13.53 -2.69 -6.62
C LEU A 377 -14.37 -2.59 -5.37
N ALA A 378 -13.98 -3.32 -4.31
CA ALA A 378 -14.58 -3.14 -2.99
C ALA A 378 -13.79 -2.11 -2.17
N VAL A 379 -14.50 -1.23 -1.50
CA VAL A 379 -13.94 -0.17 -0.66
C VAL A 379 -14.46 -0.34 0.76
N THR A 380 -13.57 -0.28 1.75
CA THR A 380 -13.90 -0.51 3.16
C THR A 380 -12.99 0.29 4.09
N SER A 381 -13.30 0.31 5.39
CA SER A 381 -12.42 0.82 6.45
C SER A 381 -11.39 -0.21 6.92
N ASP A 382 -11.63 -1.51 6.72
CA ASP A 382 -10.74 -2.59 7.15
C ASP A 382 -10.73 -3.74 6.13
N THR A 383 -9.71 -3.75 5.27
CA THR A 383 -9.58 -4.77 4.23
C THR A 383 -9.31 -6.17 4.80
N GLY A 384 -8.66 -6.25 5.95
CA GLY A 384 -8.35 -7.52 6.61
C GLY A 384 -9.60 -8.19 7.16
N ALA A 385 -10.48 -7.41 7.80
CA ALA A 385 -11.76 -7.89 8.30
C ALA A 385 -12.68 -8.38 7.16
N VAL A 386 -12.81 -7.61 6.09
CA VAL A 386 -13.61 -8.00 4.91
C VAL A 386 -13.07 -9.28 4.28
N ARG A 387 -11.76 -9.35 3.98
CA ARG A 387 -11.13 -10.52 3.36
C ARG A 387 -11.32 -11.78 4.21
N LYS A 388 -11.11 -11.65 5.52
CA LYS A 388 -11.22 -12.78 6.44
C LYS A 388 -12.65 -13.29 6.59
N TYR A 389 -13.62 -12.38 6.74
CA TYR A 389 -15.01 -12.77 6.97
C TYR A 389 -15.65 -13.42 5.73
N HIS A 390 -15.42 -12.86 4.54
CA HIS A 390 -15.98 -13.38 3.28
C HIS A 390 -15.10 -14.44 2.59
N SER A 391 -13.91 -14.73 3.13
CA SER A 391 -12.92 -15.64 2.52
C SER A 391 -12.51 -15.22 1.11
N CYS A 392 -12.25 -13.93 0.91
CA CYS A 392 -11.93 -13.38 -0.40
C CYS A 392 -10.58 -13.91 -0.93
N PRO A 393 -10.46 -14.13 -2.25
CA PRO A 393 -9.17 -14.43 -2.88
C PRO A 393 -8.11 -13.34 -2.61
N SER A 394 -6.82 -13.69 -2.72
CA SER A 394 -5.74 -12.73 -2.46
C SER A 394 -5.59 -11.67 -3.54
N ASP A 395 -5.98 -11.98 -4.77
CA ASP A 395 -5.83 -11.16 -5.98
C ASP A 395 -7.00 -10.21 -6.24
N VAL A 396 -8.13 -10.36 -5.53
CA VAL A 396 -9.26 -9.43 -5.69
C VAL A 396 -8.95 -8.05 -5.13
N LYS A 397 -9.52 -7.03 -5.79
CA LYS A 397 -9.22 -5.63 -5.51
C LYS A 397 -10.13 -5.08 -4.41
N ILE A 398 -9.61 -5.12 -3.18
CA ILE A 398 -10.25 -4.54 -1.99
C ILE A 398 -9.30 -3.49 -1.42
N ILE A 399 -9.76 -2.24 -1.32
CA ILE A 399 -8.94 -1.11 -0.86
C ILE A 399 -9.50 -0.51 0.43
N GLN A 400 -8.60 0.06 1.23
CA GLN A 400 -8.97 0.83 2.40
C GLN A 400 -9.17 2.30 2.03
N SER A 401 -10.21 2.93 2.56
CA SER A 401 -10.40 4.38 2.48
C SER A 401 -10.97 4.94 3.79
N GLY A 402 -11.01 6.26 3.93
CA GLY A 402 -11.81 6.93 4.95
C GLY A 402 -13.27 6.46 4.88
N TRP A 403 -13.93 6.35 6.02
CA TRP A 403 -15.24 5.72 6.10
C TRP A 403 -16.20 6.50 6.99
N SER A 404 -17.47 6.54 6.57
CA SER A 404 -18.59 7.01 7.37
C SER A 404 -19.58 5.86 7.45
N SER A 405 -19.95 5.47 8.67
CA SER A 405 -20.81 4.30 8.88
C SER A 405 -22.10 4.39 8.09
N LEU A 406 -22.51 3.26 7.54
CA LEU A 406 -23.78 3.12 6.84
C LEU A 406 -24.90 2.95 7.88
N ASN A 407 -26.14 3.16 7.43
CA ASN A 407 -27.30 2.90 8.25
C ASN A 407 -27.67 1.43 8.12
N ASN A 408 -27.83 0.71 9.23
CA ASN A 408 -28.11 -0.73 9.19
C ASN A 408 -29.53 -1.08 8.68
N GLU A 409 -30.41 -0.08 8.48
CA GLU A 409 -31.79 -0.26 8.03
C GLU A 409 -31.98 0.21 6.58
N SER A 410 -31.74 1.48 6.28
CA SER A 410 -31.87 2.00 4.91
C SER A 410 -31.11 3.32 4.71
N SER A 411 -30.61 3.53 3.49
CA SER A 411 -30.08 4.81 3.03
C SER A 411 -29.97 4.84 1.51
N THR A 412 -29.77 6.03 0.95
CA THR A 412 -29.42 6.22 -0.46
C THR A 412 -27.92 6.44 -0.58
N LEU A 413 -27.22 5.47 -1.16
CA LEU A 413 -25.83 5.60 -1.61
C LEU A 413 -25.77 6.33 -2.94
N VAL A 414 -24.82 7.25 -3.05
CA VAL A 414 -24.58 8.07 -4.24
C VAL A 414 -23.09 8.04 -4.54
N LEU A 415 -22.75 7.61 -5.75
CA LEU A 415 -21.41 7.71 -6.32
C LEU A 415 -21.34 8.99 -7.15
N THR A 416 -20.34 9.83 -6.92
CA THR A 416 -20.13 11.08 -7.64
C THR A 416 -18.71 11.16 -8.19
N ASN A 417 -18.53 11.99 -9.21
CA ASN A 417 -17.19 12.45 -9.56
C ASN A 417 -16.55 13.25 -8.41
N SER A 418 -15.27 13.59 -8.57
CA SER A 418 -14.48 14.28 -7.54
C SER A 418 -14.99 15.68 -7.20
N ALA A 419 -15.67 16.36 -8.13
CA ALA A 419 -16.26 17.68 -7.94
C ALA A 419 -17.65 17.66 -7.27
N LYS A 420 -18.28 16.48 -7.15
CA LYS A 420 -19.67 16.27 -6.69
C LYS A 420 -20.75 16.98 -7.51
N ASP A 421 -20.42 17.41 -8.73
CA ASP A 421 -21.40 18.02 -9.65
C ASP A 421 -22.09 17.01 -10.56
N THR A 422 -21.57 15.77 -10.60
CA THR A 422 -22.08 14.69 -11.43
C THR A 422 -22.32 13.46 -10.57
N ILE A 423 -23.57 12.98 -10.53
CA ILE A 423 -23.93 11.67 -9.96
C ILE A 423 -23.65 10.60 -11.01
N VAL A 424 -22.71 9.70 -10.70
CA VAL A 424 -22.28 8.61 -11.58
C VAL A 424 -23.28 7.44 -11.50
N ASP A 425 -23.65 7.05 -10.28
CA ASP A 425 -24.69 6.05 -9.99
C ASP A 425 -25.31 6.29 -8.60
N SER A 426 -26.48 5.73 -8.34
CA SER A 426 -27.11 5.78 -7.01
C SER A 426 -27.97 4.55 -6.75
N PHE A 427 -28.03 4.14 -5.49
CA PHE A 427 -28.80 2.99 -5.03
C PHE A 427 -29.37 3.26 -3.65
N ARG A 428 -30.68 3.02 -3.47
CA ARG A 428 -31.31 3.03 -2.16
C ARG A 428 -31.42 1.60 -1.65
N TYR A 429 -30.60 1.25 -0.67
CA TYR A 429 -30.72 -0.03 0.02
C TYR A 429 -31.75 0.07 1.15
N ASP A 430 -32.35 -1.08 1.46
CA ASP A 430 -33.26 -1.28 2.58
C ASP A 430 -33.10 -2.71 3.10
N VAL A 431 -33.06 -2.91 4.41
CA VAL A 431 -32.88 -4.22 5.05
C VAL A 431 -33.95 -5.23 4.62
N SER A 432 -35.14 -4.74 4.24
CA SER A 432 -36.25 -5.56 3.73
C SER A 432 -35.97 -6.21 2.36
N MET A 433 -34.94 -5.73 1.65
CA MET A 433 -34.46 -6.33 0.39
C MET A 433 -33.72 -7.65 0.61
N HIS A 434 -33.33 -7.98 1.85
CA HIS A 434 -32.79 -9.30 2.12
C HIS A 434 -33.84 -10.40 1.92
N HIS A 435 -33.35 -11.57 1.53
CA HIS A 435 -34.16 -12.74 1.30
C HIS A 435 -34.88 -13.17 2.59
N VAL A 436 -36.14 -13.63 2.52
CA VAL A 436 -36.99 -13.88 3.71
C VAL A 436 -36.41 -14.94 4.65
N LEU A 437 -35.62 -15.87 4.11
CA LEU A 437 -34.96 -16.89 4.92
C LEU A 437 -33.72 -16.38 5.66
N VAL A 438 -33.23 -15.19 5.34
CA VAL A 438 -32.18 -14.51 6.10
C VAL A 438 -32.81 -13.92 7.36
N LYS A 439 -32.88 -14.75 8.42
CA LYS A 439 -33.45 -14.34 9.72
C LYS A 439 -32.63 -13.27 10.43
N ASN A 440 -31.33 -13.23 10.17
CA ASN A 440 -30.41 -12.23 10.71
C ASN A 440 -29.63 -11.64 9.53
N PRO A 441 -29.94 -10.41 9.09
CA PRO A 441 -29.25 -9.77 7.97
C PRO A 441 -27.82 -9.35 8.32
N LYS A 442 -27.43 -9.41 9.60
CA LYS A 442 -26.08 -9.07 10.05
C LYS A 442 -25.04 -9.96 9.37
N GLY A 443 -24.11 -9.33 8.67
CA GLY A 443 -23.04 -9.97 7.92
C GLY A 443 -23.45 -10.52 6.56
N VAL A 444 -24.61 -10.12 6.02
CA VAL A 444 -25.08 -10.51 4.69
C VAL A 444 -25.12 -9.29 3.78
N ALA A 445 -24.42 -9.34 2.66
CA ALA A 445 -24.43 -8.26 1.69
C ALA A 445 -25.67 -8.31 0.78
N LEU A 446 -26.04 -7.15 0.23
CA LEU A 446 -26.91 -7.07 -0.94
C LEU A 446 -26.06 -7.00 -2.20
N GLU A 447 -26.32 -7.92 -3.11
CA GLU A 447 -25.65 -8.06 -4.39
C GLU A 447 -26.61 -7.68 -5.52
N ARG A 448 -26.12 -6.90 -6.49
CA ARG A 448 -26.82 -6.64 -7.73
C ARG A 448 -26.77 -7.89 -8.62
N ILE A 449 -27.92 -8.34 -9.11
CA ILE A 449 -28.03 -9.53 -9.97
C ILE A 449 -27.39 -9.25 -11.33
N ASN A 450 -27.66 -8.09 -11.92
CA ASN A 450 -27.04 -7.68 -13.18
C ASN A 450 -26.67 -6.18 -13.16
N PRO A 451 -25.39 -5.83 -13.33
CA PRO A 451 -24.93 -4.44 -13.37
C PRO A 451 -25.45 -3.66 -14.59
N GLY A 452 -25.93 -4.35 -15.63
CA GLY A 452 -26.59 -3.79 -16.80
C GLY A 452 -28.02 -3.29 -16.56
N TRP A 453 -28.72 -3.83 -15.56
CA TRP A 453 -30.12 -3.47 -15.25
C TRP A 453 -30.21 -2.28 -14.30
N PRO A 454 -31.31 -1.50 -14.24
CA PRO A 454 -31.40 -0.33 -13.38
C PRO A 454 -31.10 -0.61 -11.89
N ALA A 455 -30.33 0.25 -11.24
CA ALA A 455 -29.99 0.12 -9.82
C ALA A 455 -31.20 0.32 -8.88
N GLN A 456 -32.21 1.06 -9.34
CA GLN A 456 -33.43 1.36 -8.58
C GLN A 456 -34.49 0.25 -8.67
N ASP A 457 -34.27 -0.75 -9.54
CA ASP A 457 -35.15 -1.91 -9.59
C ASP A 457 -34.81 -2.84 -8.42
N VAL A 458 -35.73 -2.93 -7.44
CA VAL A 458 -35.56 -3.79 -6.27
C VAL A 458 -35.38 -5.26 -6.64
N ASN A 459 -35.91 -5.70 -7.78
CA ASN A 459 -35.80 -7.06 -8.27
C ASN A 459 -34.41 -7.38 -8.84
N ASN A 460 -33.57 -6.36 -9.01
CA ASN A 460 -32.19 -6.50 -9.46
C ASN A 460 -31.21 -6.63 -8.28
N TRP A 461 -31.70 -6.79 -7.05
CA TRP A 461 -30.87 -6.95 -5.87
C TRP A 461 -31.33 -8.17 -5.08
N HIS A 462 -30.37 -8.91 -4.54
CA HIS A 462 -30.65 -10.09 -3.73
C HIS A 462 -29.61 -10.24 -2.62
N SER A 463 -29.90 -11.09 -1.64
CA SER A 463 -28.91 -11.44 -0.62
C SER A 463 -27.79 -12.27 -1.22
N ALA A 464 -26.56 -11.97 -0.80
CA ALA A 464 -25.40 -12.79 -1.10
C ALA A 464 -25.61 -14.23 -0.60
N ALA A 465 -25.15 -15.19 -1.40
CA ALA A 465 -25.30 -16.61 -1.13
C ALA A 465 -24.50 -17.03 0.12
N SER A 466 -25.08 -17.93 0.92
CA SER A 466 -24.39 -18.51 2.08
C SER A 466 -23.15 -19.33 1.68
N SER A 467 -23.15 -19.94 0.50
CA SER A 467 -22.02 -20.67 -0.09
C SER A 467 -20.81 -19.80 -0.39
N HIS A 468 -21.01 -18.49 -0.48
CA HIS A 468 -19.98 -17.48 -0.72
C HIS A 468 -19.72 -16.64 0.53
N ASN A 469 -19.98 -17.21 1.72
CA ASN A 469 -19.84 -16.51 3.00
C ASN A 469 -20.58 -15.16 3.04
N TYR A 470 -21.73 -15.09 2.38
CA TYR A 470 -22.64 -13.94 2.42
C TYR A 470 -22.04 -12.62 1.89
N GLY A 471 -21.07 -12.68 0.97
CA GLY A 471 -20.62 -11.53 0.18
C GLY A 471 -19.47 -11.87 -0.77
N THR A 472 -19.32 -11.08 -1.82
CA THR A 472 -18.35 -11.30 -2.91
C THR A 472 -17.43 -10.11 -3.21
N PRO A 473 -16.89 -9.41 -2.19
CA PRO A 473 -16.19 -8.16 -2.41
C PRO A 473 -14.92 -8.34 -3.24
N GLY A 474 -14.85 -7.58 -4.33
CA GLY A 474 -13.78 -7.54 -5.31
C GLY A 474 -13.91 -8.56 -6.44
N PHE A 475 -15.03 -9.28 -6.58
CA PHE A 475 -15.25 -10.26 -7.64
C PHE A 475 -16.74 -10.44 -7.99
N ILE A 476 -17.02 -11.34 -8.93
CA ILE A 476 -18.37 -11.54 -9.46
C ILE A 476 -19.37 -11.94 -8.35
N ASN A 477 -20.52 -11.27 -8.33
CA ASN A 477 -21.61 -11.54 -7.39
C ASN A 477 -22.09 -12.99 -7.46
N SER A 478 -22.35 -13.58 -6.30
CA SER A 478 -22.90 -14.94 -6.18
C SER A 478 -24.28 -15.08 -6.83
N GLN A 479 -25.04 -13.99 -6.87
CA GLN A 479 -26.35 -13.91 -7.51
C GLN A 479 -26.29 -13.45 -8.98
N TYR A 480 -25.10 -13.28 -9.58
CA TYR A 480 -24.97 -12.73 -10.93
C TYR A 480 -25.70 -13.57 -11.99
N ARG A 481 -26.40 -12.91 -12.91
CA ARG A 481 -27.02 -13.53 -14.10
C ARG A 481 -26.78 -12.69 -15.36
N SER A 482 -26.33 -13.32 -16.45
CA SER A 482 -26.21 -12.67 -17.76
C SER A 482 -27.55 -12.67 -18.52
N MET A 483 -27.67 -11.83 -19.55
CA MET A 483 -28.83 -11.83 -20.46
C MET A 483 -28.56 -12.56 -21.79
N ASP A 484 -27.52 -13.40 -21.84
CA ASP A 484 -27.17 -14.08 -23.09
C ASP A 484 -28.15 -15.24 -23.36
N GLU A 485 -29.26 -14.93 -24.02
CA GLU A 485 -30.28 -15.90 -24.42
C GLU A 485 -29.77 -16.82 -25.54
N SER A 486 -30.08 -18.11 -25.44
CA SER A 486 -29.92 -19.04 -26.55
C SER A 486 -30.89 -18.71 -27.71
N PRO A 487 -30.57 -19.10 -28.96
CA PRO A 487 -31.44 -18.82 -30.11
C PRO A 487 -32.87 -19.36 -29.99
N GLU A 488 -33.07 -20.48 -29.26
CA GLU A 488 -34.38 -21.13 -29.08
C GLU A 488 -35.28 -20.37 -28.09
N GLU A 489 -34.70 -19.64 -27.15
CA GLU A 489 -35.39 -18.81 -26.17
C GLU A 489 -35.93 -17.51 -26.80
N ARG A 490 -35.27 -17.01 -27.85
CA ARG A 490 -35.66 -15.78 -28.57
C ARG A 490 -37.02 -15.86 -29.27
N GLU A 491 -37.56 -17.05 -29.52
CA GLU A 491 -38.86 -17.22 -30.18
C GLU A 491 -40.05 -17.24 -29.20
N GLN A 492 -39.79 -17.41 -27.90
CA GLN A 492 -40.84 -17.50 -26.89
C GLN A 492 -41.18 -16.13 -26.31
N LEU A 493 -42.49 -15.82 -26.21
CA LEU A 493 -42.95 -14.56 -25.60
C LEU A 493 -42.60 -14.48 -24.11
N PHE A 494 -42.59 -15.63 -23.44
CA PHE A 494 -42.27 -15.79 -22.03
C PHE A 494 -41.64 -17.15 -21.81
N TYR A 495 -40.56 -17.23 -21.04
CA TYR A 495 -39.91 -18.48 -20.66
C TYR A 495 -39.20 -18.35 -19.29
N PHE A 496 -38.94 -19.47 -18.64
CA PHE A 496 -38.16 -19.51 -17.40
C PHE A 496 -36.74 -20.00 -17.71
N GLU A 497 -35.73 -19.44 -17.02
CA GLU A 497 -34.36 -20.00 -17.06
C GLU A 497 -34.34 -21.43 -16.48
N SER A 498 -35.09 -21.62 -15.40
CA SER A 498 -35.30 -22.92 -14.79
C SER A 498 -36.78 -23.09 -14.45
N PRO A 499 -37.41 -24.23 -14.81
CA PRO A 499 -38.78 -24.53 -14.40
C PRO A 499 -38.89 -24.90 -12.91
N VAL A 500 -37.78 -24.94 -12.18
CA VAL A 500 -37.70 -25.23 -10.74
C VAL A 500 -36.75 -24.27 -10.05
N PHE A 501 -37.13 -23.80 -8.86
CA PHE A 501 -36.27 -22.98 -8.03
C PHE A 501 -36.42 -23.37 -6.54
N SER A 502 -35.39 -23.12 -5.75
CA SER A 502 -35.30 -23.45 -4.33
C SER A 502 -34.79 -22.22 -3.59
N PRO A 503 -35.65 -21.45 -2.92
CA PRO A 503 -35.26 -20.22 -2.24
C PRO A 503 -34.57 -20.54 -0.91
N ASP A 504 -33.41 -21.21 -0.91
CA ASP A 504 -32.64 -21.59 0.29
C ASP A 504 -31.40 -20.71 0.54
N ASN A 505 -31.17 -19.71 -0.31
CA ASN A 505 -30.07 -18.75 -0.28
C ASN A 505 -28.69 -19.42 -0.34
N ASP A 506 -28.58 -20.45 -1.17
CA ASP A 506 -27.35 -21.22 -1.38
C ASP A 506 -26.57 -20.79 -2.64
N GLY A 507 -27.14 -19.88 -3.45
CA GLY A 507 -26.60 -19.37 -4.71
C GLY A 507 -27.12 -20.10 -5.96
N ASN A 508 -27.88 -21.18 -5.81
CA ASN A 508 -28.31 -22.05 -6.88
C ASN A 508 -29.83 -22.05 -7.03
N ASN A 509 -30.31 -21.37 -8.06
CA ASN A 509 -31.74 -21.23 -8.35
C ASN A 509 -32.54 -20.74 -7.13
N ASP A 510 -32.01 -19.76 -6.40
CA ASP A 510 -32.70 -19.13 -5.25
C ASP A 510 -33.95 -18.35 -5.65
N VAL A 511 -33.96 -17.85 -6.89
CA VAL A 511 -34.98 -16.96 -7.42
C VAL A 511 -35.48 -17.51 -8.76
N CYS A 512 -36.79 -17.43 -8.98
CA CYS A 512 -37.39 -17.73 -10.27
C CYS A 512 -37.21 -16.54 -11.21
N PHE A 513 -36.61 -16.77 -12.39
CA PHE A 513 -36.44 -15.75 -13.43
C PHE A 513 -37.39 -16.03 -14.59
N LEU A 514 -38.32 -15.12 -14.83
CA LEU A 514 -39.21 -15.12 -15.98
C LEU A 514 -38.76 -14.07 -16.99
N HIS A 515 -38.28 -14.53 -18.14
CA HIS A 515 -37.95 -13.69 -19.27
C HIS A 515 -39.19 -13.39 -20.10
N TYR A 516 -39.23 -12.22 -20.72
CA TYR A 516 -40.19 -11.87 -21.76
C TYR A 516 -39.49 -11.28 -22.97
N ASN A 517 -39.99 -11.61 -24.16
CA ASN A 517 -39.48 -11.13 -25.43
C ASN A 517 -40.61 -10.89 -26.42
N PHE A 518 -40.87 -9.63 -26.75
CA PHE A 518 -41.89 -9.19 -27.68
C PHE A 518 -41.27 -8.69 -28.98
N PRO A 519 -41.96 -8.80 -30.13
CA PRO A 519 -41.49 -8.20 -31.38
C PRO A 519 -41.35 -6.67 -31.32
N GLU A 520 -42.20 -6.02 -30.52
CA GLU A 520 -42.29 -4.57 -30.35
C GLU A 520 -42.48 -4.23 -28.86
N ALA A 521 -41.98 -3.06 -28.44
CA ALA A 521 -42.23 -2.53 -27.10
C ALA A 521 -43.68 -1.99 -26.96
N GLY A 522 -44.10 -1.76 -25.72
CA GLY A 522 -45.40 -1.16 -25.40
C GLY A 522 -46.55 -2.15 -25.23
N ASN A 523 -46.28 -3.45 -25.15
CA ASN A 523 -47.28 -4.41 -24.69
C ASN A 523 -47.57 -4.15 -23.21
N VAL A 524 -48.82 -4.33 -22.80
CA VAL A 524 -49.24 -4.23 -21.40
C VAL A 524 -49.58 -5.62 -20.90
N PHE A 525 -49.03 -6.05 -19.78
CA PHE A 525 -49.40 -7.34 -19.22
C PHE A 525 -49.56 -7.36 -17.70
N ASN A 526 -50.38 -8.30 -17.24
CA ASN A 526 -50.54 -8.66 -15.84
C ASN A 526 -49.97 -10.06 -15.63
N ILE A 527 -49.28 -10.30 -14.51
CA ILE A 527 -48.85 -11.64 -14.11
C ILE A 527 -49.36 -11.92 -12.72
N CYS A 528 -50.16 -12.97 -12.60
CA CYS A 528 -50.67 -13.50 -11.34
C CYS A 528 -50.09 -14.89 -11.11
N ILE A 529 -49.52 -15.13 -9.94
CA ILE A 529 -49.02 -16.44 -9.54
C ILE A 529 -50.15 -17.16 -8.81
N LEU A 530 -50.51 -18.33 -9.32
CA LEU A 530 -51.63 -19.13 -8.84
C LEU A 530 -51.16 -20.50 -8.34
N THR A 531 -51.87 -21.08 -7.38
CA THR A 531 -51.76 -22.51 -7.04
C THR A 531 -52.37 -23.38 -8.16
N PRO A 532 -52.16 -24.71 -8.16
CA PRO A 532 -52.73 -25.59 -9.20
C PRO A 532 -54.26 -25.63 -9.20
N VAL A 533 -54.89 -25.26 -8.08
CA VAL A 533 -56.36 -25.16 -7.93
C VAL A 533 -56.88 -23.76 -8.29
N GLY A 534 -56.01 -22.83 -8.69
CA GLY A 534 -56.37 -21.48 -9.14
C GLY A 534 -56.45 -20.42 -8.05
N GLU A 535 -56.00 -20.71 -6.83
CA GLU A 535 -55.96 -19.70 -5.77
C GLU A 535 -54.81 -18.72 -6.02
N LYS A 536 -55.07 -17.43 -5.79
CA LYS A 536 -54.07 -16.36 -5.97
C LYS A 536 -53.05 -16.37 -4.85
N VAL A 537 -51.77 -16.47 -5.23
CA VAL A 537 -50.61 -16.40 -4.33
C VAL A 537 -50.05 -14.98 -4.28
N LEU A 538 -49.85 -14.38 -5.46
CA LEU A 538 -49.25 -13.04 -5.62
C LEU A 538 -49.65 -12.43 -6.96
N SER A 539 -49.93 -11.13 -7.01
CA SER A 539 -49.82 -10.36 -8.26
C SER A 539 -48.36 -9.97 -8.44
N LEU A 540 -47.66 -10.59 -9.40
CA LEU A 540 -46.26 -10.28 -9.63
C LEU A 540 -46.10 -8.90 -10.27
N VAL A 541 -46.91 -8.61 -11.30
CA VAL A 541 -47.01 -7.28 -11.90
C VAL A 541 -48.44 -7.01 -12.36
N GLU A 542 -48.85 -5.74 -12.26
CA GLU A 542 -50.16 -5.26 -12.70
C GLU A 542 -49.97 -4.07 -13.64
N GLN A 543 -50.64 -4.10 -14.79
CA GLN A 543 -50.60 -3.08 -15.84
C GLN A 543 -49.18 -2.73 -16.31
N PHE A 544 -48.30 -3.74 -16.34
CA PHE A 544 -46.89 -3.53 -16.67
C PHE A 544 -46.73 -3.21 -18.16
N VAL A 545 -46.22 -2.02 -18.46
CA VAL A 545 -45.88 -1.60 -19.83
C VAL A 545 -44.47 -2.09 -20.14
N SER A 546 -44.34 -3.02 -21.07
CA SER A 546 -43.09 -3.71 -21.34
C SER A 546 -42.23 -2.99 -22.36
N GLY A 547 -40.91 -3.09 -22.20
CA GLY A 547 -39.96 -2.95 -23.30
C GLY A 547 -40.12 -4.10 -24.31
N ARG A 548 -39.17 -4.18 -25.25
CA ARG A 548 -39.09 -5.31 -26.19
C ARG A 548 -38.74 -6.60 -25.43
N GLN A 549 -37.79 -6.54 -24.51
CA GLN A 549 -37.37 -7.67 -23.68
C GLN A 549 -37.19 -7.24 -22.22
N GLY A 550 -37.09 -8.20 -21.31
CA GLY A 550 -36.77 -7.98 -19.91
C GLY A 550 -37.03 -9.20 -19.05
N VAL A 551 -36.75 -9.06 -17.75
CA VAL A 551 -36.82 -10.15 -16.78
C VAL A 551 -37.66 -9.71 -15.59
N LEU A 552 -38.47 -10.62 -15.08
CA LEU A 552 -39.22 -10.46 -13.83
C LEU A 552 -38.86 -11.61 -12.91
N THR A 553 -38.71 -11.33 -11.63
CA THR A 553 -38.26 -12.30 -10.65
C THR A 553 -39.33 -12.64 -9.63
N TRP A 554 -39.32 -13.88 -9.13
CA TRP A 554 -40.12 -14.28 -7.98
C TRP A 554 -39.26 -15.09 -7.00
N ASP A 555 -39.13 -14.60 -5.78
CA ASP A 555 -38.34 -15.21 -4.70
C ASP A 555 -39.14 -16.25 -3.90
N GLY A 556 -40.31 -16.66 -4.40
CA GLY A 556 -41.18 -17.63 -3.72
C GLY A 556 -42.07 -17.03 -2.63
N ARG A 557 -42.05 -15.72 -2.38
CA ARG A 557 -42.97 -15.10 -1.41
C ARG A 557 -44.41 -14.97 -1.94
N THR A 558 -45.38 -15.13 -1.06
CA THR A 558 -46.77 -14.77 -1.33
C THR A 558 -47.00 -13.27 -1.16
N GLY A 559 -48.18 -12.76 -1.51
CA GLY A 559 -48.56 -11.35 -1.32
C GLY A 559 -48.53 -10.85 0.13
N ASN A 560 -48.43 -11.73 1.13
CA ASN A 560 -48.25 -11.35 2.53
C ASN A 560 -46.77 -11.37 3.00
N GLY A 561 -45.82 -11.63 2.09
CA GLY A 561 -44.39 -11.71 2.37
C GLY A 561 -43.90 -13.03 2.98
N GLN A 562 -44.78 -14.01 3.22
CA GLN A 562 -44.39 -15.35 3.67
C GLN A 562 -43.92 -16.21 2.50
N LEU A 563 -43.03 -17.16 2.77
CA LEU A 563 -42.65 -18.16 1.77
C LEU A 563 -43.86 -19.01 1.39
N ALA A 564 -44.08 -19.20 0.09
CA ALA A 564 -45.11 -20.09 -0.41
C ALA A 564 -44.76 -21.55 -0.09
N ASN A 565 -45.78 -22.42 -0.02
CA ASN A 565 -45.55 -23.84 0.24
C ASN A 565 -44.84 -24.50 -0.95
N ILE A 566 -44.04 -25.52 -0.70
CA ILE A 566 -43.43 -26.34 -1.77
C ILE A 566 -44.53 -26.89 -2.68
N GLY A 567 -44.35 -26.80 -3.99
CA GLY A 567 -45.34 -27.27 -4.95
C GLY A 567 -45.24 -26.62 -6.33
N VAL A 568 -46.19 -26.97 -7.19
CA VAL A 568 -46.33 -26.39 -8.52
C VAL A 568 -47.13 -25.10 -8.41
N TYR A 569 -46.66 -24.06 -9.08
CA TYR A 569 -47.33 -22.78 -9.25
C TYR A 569 -47.51 -22.47 -10.73
N VAL A 570 -48.48 -21.63 -11.06
CA VAL A 570 -48.75 -21.23 -12.44
C VAL A 570 -48.69 -19.72 -12.55
N PHE A 571 -47.78 -19.25 -13.40
CA PHE A 571 -47.78 -17.86 -13.85
C PHE A 571 -48.89 -17.70 -14.87
N TYR A 572 -49.99 -17.09 -14.45
CA TYR A 572 -51.10 -16.69 -15.30
C TYR A 572 -50.82 -15.29 -15.85
N ILE A 573 -50.56 -15.21 -17.14
CA ILE A 573 -50.12 -13.99 -17.83
C ILE A 573 -51.21 -13.54 -18.78
N GLU A 574 -51.67 -12.30 -18.61
CA GLU A 574 -52.64 -11.65 -19.50
C GLU A 574 -51.95 -10.52 -20.26
N ILE A 575 -51.82 -10.67 -21.57
CA ILE A 575 -51.11 -9.73 -22.44
C ILE A 575 -52.14 -8.96 -23.26
N PHE A 576 -51.95 -7.65 -23.36
CA PHE A 576 -52.71 -6.73 -24.18
C PHE A 576 -51.76 -5.90 -25.04
N ASN A 577 -51.97 -5.91 -26.35
CA ASN A 577 -51.25 -5.03 -27.27
C ASN A 577 -52.13 -3.79 -27.57
N PRO A 578 -51.76 -2.58 -27.09
CA PRO A 578 -52.61 -1.40 -27.25
C PRO A 578 -52.83 -0.98 -28.70
N ASN A 579 -51.83 -1.20 -29.57
CA ASN A 579 -51.87 -0.77 -30.97
C ASN A 579 -52.82 -1.63 -31.82
N THR A 580 -52.86 -2.93 -31.55
CA THR A 580 -53.68 -3.90 -32.31
C THR A 580 -54.97 -4.30 -31.60
N GLY A 581 -55.11 -3.96 -30.33
CA GLY A 581 -56.22 -4.38 -29.46
C GLY A 581 -56.21 -5.87 -29.10
N LYS A 582 -55.22 -6.65 -29.56
CA LYS A 582 -55.16 -8.11 -29.34
C LYS A 582 -54.90 -8.43 -27.87
N ARG A 583 -55.61 -9.45 -27.38
CA ARG A 583 -55.41 -10.04 -26.05
C ARG A 583 -54.96 -11.48 -26.16
N LYS A 584 -54.04 -11.90 -25.29
CA LYS A 584 -53.50 -13.25 -25.26
C LYS A 584 -53.24 -13.66 -23.82
N CYS A 585 -53.63 -14.88 -23.46
CA CYS A 585 -53.32 -15.46 -22.16
C CYS A 585 -52.26 -16.57 -22.29
N ARG A 586 -51.41 -16.69 -21.26
CA ARG A 586 -50.44 -17.76 -21.08
C ARG A 586 -50.51 -18.31 -19.66
N ARG A 587 -50.18 -19.59 -19.54
CA ARG A 587 -50.08 -20.31 -18.27
C ARG A 587 -48.75 -21.05 -18.30
N LEU A 588 -47.82 -20.65 -17.45
CA LEU A 588 -46.50 -21.26 -17.38
C LEU A 588 -46.34 -21.89 -15.99
N PRO A 589 -46.18 -23.21 -15.90
CA PRO A 589 -45.95 -23.87 -14.63
C PRO A 589 -44.50 -23.66 -14.18
N VAL A 590 -44.30 -23.47 -12.88
CA VAL A 590 -43.00 -23.45 -12.21
C VAL A 590 -43.09 -24.25 -10.91
N VAL A 591 -42.01 -24.89 -10.50
CA VAL A 591 -41.94 -25.67 -9.26
C VAL A 591 -41.16 -24.87 -8.22
N LEU A 592 -41.79 -24.60 -7.09
CA LEU A 592 -41.08 -24.20 -5.86
C LEU A 592 -40.71 -25.49 -5.12
N SER A 593 -39.43 -25.74 -4.95
CA SER A 593 -38.91 -26.91 -4.25
C SER A 593 -38.28 -26.53 -2.91
N SER A 594 -38.27 -27.47 -1.96
CA SER A 594 -37.18 -27.51 -0.98
C SER A 594 -36.12 -28.42 -1.54
N ARG A 595 -34.86 -28.16 -1.19
CA ARG A 595 -33.83 -29.20 -1.30
C ARG A 595 -34.27 -30.51 -0.65
#